data_AF-A0A7S0H449-F1
#
_entry.id   AF-A0A7S0H449-F1
#
_cell.length_a   1.000
_cell.length_b   1.000
_cell.length_c   1.000
_cell.angle_alpha   90.00
_cell.angle_beta   90.00
_cell.angle_gamma   90.00
#
_symmetry.space_group_name_H-M   'P 1'
#
loop_
_entity.id
_entity.type
_entity.pdbx_description
1 polymer ?
#
loop_
_entity_poly.entity_id
_entity_poly.type
_entity_poly.pdbx_seq_one_letter_code
_entity_poly.pdbx_strand_id
1 'polypeptide(L)'
;VQKVWSSKYTVVAPSSFKQAIGEFAPQFSGYNQQDSQELLSFLVDGLHEDMNRLKKKAYDPNPLESDGKTDQVLAGLSWAKHKTRHDSIILDHMGGMFRSKVVCPKCSKESRKFDPFLLTLPLILPNSNTKSQEVTVVFADTSKSPTKVSVDISKGSKIDDLKTEVAALVEVDAKSLIIAEVFSNKIYKQYDEKEDVEAITTRDVIYAFECPDLTKLEDWISIPVHQVHKHAYYRDDVTEFGTPRIVILRENTTIAEAKKAVVQILEPFVEKDAKPYKDSKVQDYPFSCTYESTYGSSEPVDILGGDDTAELELSRREMVFSVYWGEKEEVKESYKAETVINHETMKPKASSKGGVNLADCLVEFTREEKLKAGNEFYCRTCKELLTVTKKMDI
;
A
#
# COMPACT_ATOMS: atom_id res chain seq x y z
N VAL A 1 -30.68 30.77 12.66
CA VAL A 1 -31.76 30.18 11.82
C VAL A 1 -32.74 31.24 11.30
N GLN A 2 -33.48 31.96 12.15
CA GLN A 2 -34.45 32.99 11.69
C GLN A 2 -33.88 34.02 10.71
N LYS A 3 -32.65 34.50 10.94
CA LYS A 3 -31.95 35.42 10.01
C LYS A 3 -31.73 34.82 8.63
N VAL A 4 -31.39 33.52 8.55
CA VAL A 4 -31.14 32.80 7.29
C VAL A 4 -32.45 32.61 6.51
N TRP A 5 -33.53 32.22 7.19
CA TRP A 5 -34.84 32.00 6.56
C TRP A 5 -35.63 33.29 6.26
N SER A 6 -35.13 34.45 6.69
CA SER A 6 -35.83 35.73 6.51
C SER A 6 -35.78 36.27 5.07
N SER A 7 -34.93 35.73 4.20
CA SER A 7 -34.63 36.24 2.85
C SER A 7 -34.17 37.72 2.80
N LYS A 8 -33.88 38.33 3.96
CA LYS A 8 -33.46 39.74 4.07
C LYS A 8 -31.96 39.93 3.89
N TYR A 9 -31.17 38.86 4.01
CA TYR A 9 -29.71 38.90 4.00
C TYR A 9 -29.19 37.88 3.02
N THR A 10 -28.19 38.25 2.23
CA THR A 10 -27.50 37.34 1.30
C THR A 10 -26.43 36.51 2.01
N VAL A 11 -25.81 37.04 3.07
CA VAL A 11 -24.79 36.38 3.89
C VAL A 11 -25.05 36.70 5.37
N VAL A 12 -24.89 35.70 6.24
CA VAL A 12 -25.00 35.86 7.69
C VAL A 12 -23.78 35.24 8.35
N ALA A 13 -23.01 36.03 9.09
CA ALA A 13 -21.90 35.53 9.90
C ALA A 13 -22.41 34.92 11.22
N PRO A 14 -22.13 33.64 11.52
CA PRO A 14 -22.65 32.96 12.71
C PRO A 14 -21.72 33.12 13.93
N SER A 15 -21.23 34.33 14.22
CA SER A 15 -20.21 34.55 15.26
C SER A 15 -20.65 34.12 16.67
N SER A 16 -21.90 34.42 17.05
CA SER A 16 -22.46 34.01 18.34
C SER A 16 -22.66 32.49 18.44
N PHE A 17 -23.00 31.83 17.32
CA PHE A 17 -23.13 30.39 17.25
C PHE A 17 -21.77 29.69 17.36
N LYS A 18 -20.75 30.21 16.66
CA LYS A 18 -19.37 29.72 16.77
C LYS A 18 -18.82 29.86 18.19
N GLN A 19 -19.11 30.98 18.87
CA GLN A 19 -18.72 31.18 20.26
C GLN A 19 -19.40 30.15 21.17
N ALA A 20 -20.72 29.97 21.05
CA ALA A 20 -21.46 29.00 21.86
C ALA A 20 -20.94 27.57 21.67
N ILE A 21 -20.69 27.12 20.43
CA ILE A 21 -20.10 25.79 20.19
C ILE A 21 -18.72 25.67 20.85
N GLY A 22 -17.88 26.70 20.74
CA GLY A 22 -16.53 26.69 21.32
C GLY A 22 -16.52 26.61 22.85
N GLU A 23 -17.58 27.07 23.53
CA GLU A 23 -17.73 26.96 24.99
C GLU A 23 -18.03 25.52 25.43
N PHE A 24 -18.87 24.79 24.70
CA PHE A 24 -19.22 23.40 25.02
C PHE A 24 -18.22 22.38 24.45
N ALA A 25 -17.55 22.70 23.34
CA ALA A 25 -16.56 21.85 22.68
C ALA A 25 -15.31 22.67 22.31
N PRO A 26 -14.31 22.73 23.21
CA PRO A 26 -13.12 23.56 23.05
C PRO A 26 -12.32 23.30 21.76
N GLN A 27 -12.39 22.10 21.19
CA GLN A 27 -11.76 21.76 19.90
C GLN A 27 -12.24 22.65 18.74
N PHE A 28 -13.48 23.13 18.80
CA PHE A 28 -14.05 24.03 17.81
C PHE A 28 -13.86 25.51 18.17
N SER A 29 -13.11 25.86 19.21
CA SER A 29 -12.87 27.26 19.59
C SER A 29 -11.90 27.98 18.64
N GLY A 30 -10.94 27.24 18.09
CA GLY A 30 -9.92 27.76 17.17
C GLY A 30 -10.42 28.13 15.78
N TYR A 31 -9.47 28.47 14.91
CA TYR A 31 -9.71 28.86 13.50
C TYR A 31 -9.11 27.85 12.49
N ASN A 32 -8.67 26.69 12.98
CA ASN A 32 -8.17 25.62 12.12
C ASN A 32 -9.34 24.95 11.37
N GLN A 33 -9.02 24.29 10.26
CA GLN A 33 -9.96 23.41 9.57
C GLN A 33 -10.34 22.24 10.48
N GLN A 34 -11.60 21.83 10.43
CA GLN A 34 -12.17 20.78 11.28
C GLN A 34 -13.03 19.83 10.45
N ASP A 35 -13.22 18.61 10.95
CA ASP A 35 -14.13 17.66 10.33
C ASP A 35 -15.59 18.08 10.56
N SER A 36 -16.32 18.29 9.46
CA SER A 36 -17.73 18.65 9.50
C SER A 36 -18.62 17.55 10.08
N GLN A 37 -18.25 16.28 9.96
CA GLN A 37 -19.00 15.16 10.53
C GLN A 37 -18.95 15.19 12.05
N GLU A 38 -17.80 15.55 12.62
CA GLU A 38 -17.62 15.67 14.06
C GLU A 38 -18.45 16.83 14.62
N LEU A 39 -18.39 17.99 13.96
CA LEU A 39 -19.22 19.14 14.31
C LEU A 39 -20.71 18.82 14.23
N LEU A 40 -21.14 18.12 13.19
CA LEU A 40 -22.54 17.74 12.98
C LEU A 40 -23.03 16.78 14.08
N SER A 41 -22.24 15.77 14.41
CA SER A 41 -22.56 14.81 15.47
C SER A 41 -22.70 15.51 16.81
N PHE A 42 -21.74 16.37 17.15
CA PHE A 42 -21.79 17.18 18.36
C PHE A 42 -23.04 18.08 18.43
N LEU A 43 -23.35 18.78 17.34
CA LEU A 43 -24.49 19.69 17.30
C LEU A 43 -25.83 18.95 17.43
N VAL A 44 -25.96 17.81 16.77
CA VAL A 44 -27.20 17.02 16.75
C VAL A 44 -27.43 16.35 18.11
N ASP A 45 -26.37 15.84 18.74
CA ASP A 45 -26.45 15.30 20.10
C ASP A 45 -26.81 16.39 21.12
N GLY A 46 -26.19 17.58 21.01
CA GLY A 46 -26.52 18.73 21.85
C GLY A 46 -27.99 19.15 21.70
N LEU A 47 -28.47 19.31 20.47
CA LEU A 47 -29.87 19.64 20.18
C LEU A 47 -30.83 18.52 20.61
N HIS A 48 -30.43 17.25 20.47
CA HIS A 48 -31.21 16.11 20.91
C HIS A 48 -31.41 16.14 22.43
N GLU A 49 -30.35 16.40 23.19
CA GLU A 49 -30.38 16.47 24.65
C GLU A 49 -31.18 17.68 25.14
N ASP A 50 -30.98 18.86 24.53
CA ASP A 50 -31.74 20.08 24.88
C ASP A 50 -33.24 19.96 24.58
N MET A 51 -33.61 19.21 23.54
CA MET A 51 -35.01 18.96 23.15
C MET A 51 -35.56 17.63 23.65
N ASN A 52 -34.85 16.96 24.56
CA ASN A 52 -35.34 15.71 25.14
C ASN A 52 -36.54 15.99 26.05
N ARG A 53 -37.68 15.38 25.73
CA ARG A 53 -38.96 15.47 26.46
C ARG A 53 -38.85 14.82 27.85
N LEU A 54 -37.88 13.93 28.03
CA LEU A 54 -37.68 13.16 29.25
C LEU A 54 -36.68 13.83 30.19
N LYS A 55 -37.18 14.30 31.34
CA LYS A 55 -36.36 14.95 32.37
C LYS A 55 -35.71 13.99 33.37
N LYS A 56 -36.24 12.77 33.50
CA LYS A 56 -35.69 11.71 34.38
C LYS A 56 -35.35 10.49 33.54
N LYS A 57 -34.05 10.21 33.38
CA LYS A 57 -33.55 9.07 32.62
C LYS A 57 -33.56 7.84 33.53
N ALA A 58 -34.47 6.91 33.31
CA ALA A 58 -34.50 5.65 34.05
C ALA A 58 -33.29 4.77 33.63
N TYR A 59 -32.55 4.26 34.61
CA TYR A 59 -31.49 3.30 34.36
C TYR A 59 -32.05 1.88 34.46
N ASP A 60 -32.06 1.16 33.34
CA ASP A 60 -32.37 -0.27 33.32
C ASP A 60 -31.08 -1.07 33.02
N PRO A 61 -30.47 -1.71 34.05
CA PRO A 61 -29.22 -2.44 33.91
C PRO A 61 -29.36 -3.73 33.09
N ASN A 62 -30.58 -4.21 32.82
CA ASN A 62 -30.76 -5.53 32.24
C ASN A 62 -30.61 -5.50 30.71
N PRO A 63 -29.59 -6.16 30.14
CA PRO A 63 -29.50 -6.30 28.68
C PRO A 63 -30.67 -7.14 28.16
N LEU A 64 -31.23 -6.74 27.03
CA LEU A 64 -32.27 -7.53 26.37
C LEU A 64 -31.65 -8.84 25.86
N GLU A 65 -32.15 -9.96 26.34
CA GLU A 65 -31.71 -11.27 25.86
C GLU A 65 -32.35 -11.61 24.51
N SER A 66 -31.53 -12.16 23.61
CA SER A 66 -31.90 -12.56 22.24
C SER A 66 -32.66 -13.88 22.18
N ASP A 67 -32.68 -14.64 23.29
CA ASP A 67 -33.09 -16.05 23.29
C ASP A 67 -34.59 -16.21 23.01
N GLY A 68 -34.92 -16.94 21.93
CA GLY A 68 -36.28 -17.33 21.53
C GLY A 68 -37.17 -16.24 20.92
N LYS A 69 -36.70 -14.98 20.81
CA LYS A 69 -37.48 -13.87 20.27
C LYS A 69 -37.18 -13.62 18.79
N THR A 70 -38.19 -13.16 18.05
CA THR A 70 -38.04 -12.70 16.67
C THR A 70 -37.35 -11.34 16.62
N ASP A 71 -36.74 -11.02 15.48
CA ASP A 71 -36.03 -9.75 15.28
C ASP A 71 -36.95 -8.54 15.47
N GLN A 72 -38.19 -8.62 14.99
CA GLN A 72 -39.18 -7.54 15.15
C GLN A 72 -39.49 -7.25 16.63
N VAL A 73 -39.62 -8.29 17.45
CA VAL A 73 -39.89 -8.15 18.89
C VAL A 73 -38.66 -7.58 19.61
N LEU A 74 -37.46 -8.07 19.29
CA LEU A 74 -36.22 -7.56 19.88
C LEU A 74 -35.94 -6.11 19.50
N ALA A 75 -36.16 -5.75 18.23
CA ALA A 75 -36.04 -4.38 17.75
C ALA A 75 -37.04 -3.46 18.47
N GLY A 76 -38.32 -3.86 18.56
CA GLY A 76 -39.36 -3.09 19.26
C GLY A 76 -39.06 -2.89 20.74
N LEU A 77 -38.61 -3.94 21.44
CA LEU A 77 -38.20 -3.84 22.85
C LEU A 77 -36.96 -2.94 23.03
N SER A 78 -35.97 -3.05 22.15
CA SER A 78 -34.77 -2.22 22.20
C SER A 78 -35.09 -0.75 21.93
N TRP A 79 -35.97 -0.48 20.96
CA TRP A 79 -36.43 0.87 20.65
C TRP A 79 -37.25 1.48 21.77
N ALA A 80 -38.18 0.71 22.34
CA ALA A 80 -38.97 1.15 23.51
C ALA A 80 -38.06 1.46 24.69
N LYS A 81 -37.06 0.61 24.95
CA LYS A 81 -36.03 0.84 25.97
C LYS A 81 -35.23 2.12 25.68
N HIS A 82 -34.78 2.33 24.45
CA HIS A 82 -34.07 3.55 24.06
C HIS A 82 -34.94 4.80 24.28
N LYS A 83 -36.22 4.73 23.89
CA LYS A 83 -37.21 5.79 24.10
C LYS A 83 -37.50 6.12 25.56
N THR A 84 -37.15 5.26 26.52
CA THR A 84 -37.27 5.62 27.96
C THR A 84 -36.22 6.63 28.44
N ARG A 85 -35.19 6.88 27.62
CA ARG A 85 -34.10 7.82 27.91
C ARG A 85 -33.95 8.92 26.87
N HIS A 86 -34.34 8.64 25.63
CA HIS A 86 -34.16 9.50 24.47
C HIS A 86 -35.51 9.69 23.78
N ASP A 87 -36.12 10.86 23.95
CA ASP A 87 -37.38 11.19 23.28
C ASP A 87 -37.34 12.66 22.86
N SER A 88 -36.97 12.93 21.62
CA SER A 88 -36.88 14.28 21.08
C SER A 88 -37.34 14.29 19.62
N ILE A 89 -37.67 15.49 19.13
CA ILE A 89 -38.01 15.69 17.71
C ILE A 89 -36.87 15.28 16.76
N ILE A 90 -35.61 15.31 17.23
CA ILE A 90 -34.46 14.83 16.45
C ILE A 90 -34.54 13.32 16.27
N LEU A 91 -34.84 12.57 17.34
CA LEU A 91 -35.01 11.11 17.25
C LEU A 91 -36.19 10.74 16.36
N ASP A 92 -37.27 11.52 16.38
CA ASP A 92 -38.46 11.28 15.55
C ASP A 92 -38.19 11.41 14.04
N HIS A 93 -37.26 12.28 13.63
CA HIS A 93 -36.95 12.53 12.22
C HIS A 93 -35.67 11.87 11.70
N MET A 94 -34.65 11.73 12.55
CA MET A 94 -33.31 11.32 12.15
C MET A 94 -32.84 10.03 12.87
N GLY A 95 -33.66 9.51 13.78
CA GLY A 95 -33.38 8.29 14.52
C GLY A 95 -33.54 7.03 13.67
N GLY A 96 -32.63 6.07 13.86
CA GLY A 96 -32.70 4.73 13.30
C GLY A 96 -32.07 3.69 14.23
N MET A 97 -31.97 2.44 13.77
CA MET A 97 -31.32 1.36 14.52
C MET A 97 -30.55 0.45 13.58
N PHE A 98 -29.34 0.05 13.99
CA PHE A 98 -28.60 -1.03 13.35
C PHE A 98 -28.98 -2.37 13.94
N ARG A 99 -29.00 -3.42 13.12
CA ARG A 99 -29.02 -4.81 13.57
C ARG A 99 -27.62 -5.40 13.44
N SER A 100 -26.98 -5.73 14.55
CA SER A 100 -25.72 -6.47 14.54
C SER A 100 -25.95 -7.94 14.88
N LYS A 101 -25.37 -8.83 14.08
CA LYS A 101 -25.40 -10.28 14.30
C LYS A 101 -23.99 -10.79 14.49
N VAL A 102 -23.79 -11.56 15.56
CA VAL A 102 -22.55 -12.28 15.86
C VAL A 102 -22.86 -13.75 16.07
N VAL A 103 -22.07 -14.63 15.46
CA VAL A 103 -22.19 -16.08 15.62
C VAL A 103 -20.95 -16.62 16.32
N CYS A 104 -21.16 -17.32 17.44
CA CYS A 104 -20.06 -17.97 18.15
C CYS A 104 -19.59 -19.22 17.37
N PRO A 105 -18.31 -19.36 17.02
CA PRO A 105 -17.81 -20.51 16.28
C PRO A 105 -17.77 -21.81 17.10
N LYS A 106 -17.78 -21.73 18.44
CA LYS A 106 -17.71 -22.91 19.33
C LYS A 106 -19.06 -23.52 19.66
N CYS A 107 -20.06 -22.70 19.98
CA CYS A 107 -21.39 -23.16 20.39
C CYS A 107 -22.50 -22.84 19.38
N SER A 108 -22.15 -22.20 18.26
CA SER A 108 -23.09 -21.76 17.21
C SER A 108 -24.23 -20.86 17.71
N LYS A 109 -24.14 -20.32 18.94
CA LYS A 109 -25.14 -19.42 19.49
C LYS A 109 -25.06 -18.08 18.76
N GLU A 110 -26.21 -17.65 18.24
CA GLU A 110 -26.36 -16.35 17.59
C GLU A 110 -26.71 -15.28 18.63
N SER A 111 -25.94 -14.19 18.63
CA SER A 111 -26.22 -12.99 19.41
C SER A 111 -26.62 -11.87 18.46
N ARG A 112 -27.83 -11.33 18.66
CA ARG A 112 -28.36 -10.22 17.88
C ARG A 112 -28.52 -9.01 18.81
N LYS A 113 -28.08 -7.85 18.36
CA LYS A 113 -28.19 -6.59 19.11
C LYS A 113 -28.68 -5.49 18.19
N PHE A 114 -29.63 -4.70 18.68
CA PHE A 114 -30.20 -3.56 17.96
C PHE A 114 -29.72 -2.26 18.58
N ASP A 115 -28.87 -1.52 17.86
CA ASP A 115 -28.18 -0.34 18.34
C ASP A 115 -28.74 0.94 17.70
N PRO A 116 -29.39 1.84 18.47
CA PRO A 116 -29.91 3.11 17.98
C PRO A 116 -28.83 4.05 17.44
N PHE A 117 -29.15 4.82 16.41
CA PHE A 117 -28.34 5.93 15.88
C PHE A 117 -29.22 7.16 15.60
N LEU A 118 -28.63 8.36 15.53
CA LEU A 118 -29.37 9.63 15.47
C LEU A 118 -29.17 10.44 14.18
N LEU A 119 -28.15 10.15 13.35
CA LEU A 119 -27.98 10.87 12.07
C LEU A 119 -26.98 10.22 11.10
N THR A 120 -25.82 9.78 11.58
CA THR A 120 -24.69 9.46 10.70
C THR A 120 -24.59 7.96 10.41
N LEU A 121 -24.57 7.62 9.13
CA LEU A 121 -24.18 6.30 8.65
C LEU A 121 -22.76 6.38 8.07
N PRO A 122 -21.73 5.88 8.78
CA PRO A 122 -20.36 5.90 8.26
C PRO A 122 -20.22 4.84 7.16
N LEU A 123 -20.42 5.26 5.92
CA LEU A 123 -20.29 4.38 4.76
C LEU A 123 -18.84 4.30 4.30
N ILE A 124 -18.37 3.08 4.09
CA ILE A 124 -17.05 2.81 3.51
C ILE A 124 -17.21 2.87 1.99
N LEU A 125 -16.31 3.61 1.33
CA LEU A 125 -16.26 3.63 -0.13
C LEU A 125 -15.66 2.30 -0.62
N PRO A 126 -16.36 1.55 -1.49
CA PRO A 126 -15.80 0.41 -2.19
C PRO A 126 -14.47 0.79 -2.87
N ASN A 127 -13.45 -0.05 -2.73
CA ASN A 127 -12.10 0.17 -3.25
C ASN A 127 -11.31 1.35 -2.63
N SER A 128 -11.81 2.06 -1.61
CA SER A 128 -10.97 3.07 -0.92
C SER A 128 -9.80 2.46 -0.16
N ASN A 129 -9.89 1.16 0.12
CA ASN A 129 -8.86 0.40 0.79
C ASN A 129 -7.92 -0.28 -0.19
N THR A 130 -7.99 -0.05 -1.49
CA THR A 130 -6.98 -0.56 -2.43
C THR A 130 -6.18 0.58 -3.05
N LYS A 131 -4.91 0.33 -3.28
CA LYS A 131 -3.95 1.19 -3.96
C LYS A 131 -3.54 0.45 -5.24
N SER A 132 -3.78 1.06 -6.38
CA SER A 132 -3.25 0.55 -7.65
C SER A 132 -1.77 0.91 -7.75
N GLN A 133 -0.91 -0.08 -7.91
CA GLN A 133 0.53 0.08 -8.03
C GLN A 133 0.98 -0.48 -9.38
N GLU A 134 1.66 0.35 -10.16
CA GLU A 134 2.33 -0.08 -11.37
C GLU A 134 3.73 -0.60 -11.01
N VAL A 135 4.10 -1.76 -11.56
CA VAL A 135 5.39 -2.42 -11.35
C VAL A 135 5.94 -2.92 -12.69
N THR A 136 7.22 -2.69 -12.93
CA THR A 136 7.92 -3.22 -14.12
C THR A 136 8.67 -4.49 -13.75
N VAL A 137 8.27 -5.62 -14.30
CA VAL A 137 8.91 -6.92 -14.06
C VAL A 137 10.06 -7.12 -15.05
N VAL A 138 11.23 -7.41 -14.52
CA VAL A 138 12.46 -7.68 -15.28
C VAL A 138 12.83 -9.14 -15.08
N PHE A 139 12.75 -9.92 -16.15
CA PHE A 139 13.00 -11.36 -16.12
C PHE A 139 14.50 -11.67 -16.06
N ALA A 140 14.84 -12.80 -15.45
CA ALA A 140 16.21 -13.34 -15.43
C ALA A 140 16.65 -13.78 -16.83
N ASP A 141 15.70 -14.27 -17.62
CA ASP A 141 15.88 -14.58 -19.03
C ASP A 141 15.90 -13.29 -19.85
N THR A 142 17.08 -12.93 -20.36
CA THR A 142 17.32 -11.74 -21.18
C THR A 142 16.66 -11.78 -22.55
N SER A 143 16.11 -12.94 -22.96
CA SER A 143 15.28 -13.04 -24.17
C SER A 143 13.87 -12.48 -23.97
N LYS A 144 13.38 -12.41 -22.73
CA LYS A 144 12.08 -11.83 -22.39
C LYS A 144 12.22 -10.33 -22.15
N SER A 145 11.38 -9.53 -22.82
CA SER A 145 11.34 -8.09 -22.58
C SER A 145 10.69 -7.77 -21.23
N PRO A 146 11.14 -6.70 -20.54
CA PRO A 146 10.49 -6.24 -19.31
C PRO A 146 9.00 -6.00 -19.51
N THR A 147 8.19 -6.40 -18.55
CA THR A 147 6.73 -6.32 -18.64
C THR A 147 6.16 -5.47 -17.52
N LYS A 148 5.44 -4.41 -17.87
CA LYS A 148 4.77 -3.53 -16.90
C LYS A 148 3.40 -4.09 -16.55
N VAL A 149 3.13 -4.25 -15.26
CA VAL A 149 1.88 -4.76 -14.69
C VAL A 149 1.26 -3.72 -13.75
N SER A 150 -0.07 -3.70 -13.67
CA SER A 150 -0.80 -2.92 -12.65
C SER A 150 -1.45 -3.88 -11.66
N VAL A 151 -1.21 -3.67 -10.36
CA VAL A 151 -1.72 -4.52 -9.27
C VAL A 151 -2.51 -3.68 -8.29
N ASP A 152 -3.70 -4.15 -7.89
CA ASP A 152 -4.51 -3.48 -6.87
C ASP A 152 -4.28 -4.14 -5.51
N ILE A 153 -3.72 -3.40 -4.57
CA ILE A 153 -3.26 -3.94 -3.28
C ILE A 153 -3.96 -3.24 -2.13
N SER A 154 -4.31 -3.97 -1.08
CA SER A 154 -4.99 -3.36 0.06
C SER A 154 -4.06 -2.37 0.81
N LYS A 155 -4.60 -1.24 1.27
CA LYS A 155 -3.91 -0.30 2.15
C LYS A 155 -3.60 -1.01 3.48
N GLY A 156 -2.36 -0.90 3.94
CA GLY A 156 -1.83 -1.68 5.07
C GLY A 156 -1.34 -3.10 4.74
N SER A 157 -1.31 -3.50 3.47
CA SER A 157 -0.62 -4.73 3.04
C SER A 157 0.90 -4.59 3.08
N LYS A 158 1.58 -5.73 3.11
CA LYS A 158 3.06 -5.82 3.10
C LYS A 158 3.61 -5.96 1.69
N ILE A 159 4.90 -5.67 1.52
CA ILE A 159 5.61 -5.87 0.25
C ILE A 159 5.55 -7.34 -0.20
N ASP A 160 5.46 -8.29 0.74
CA ASP A 160 5.23 -9.72 0.42
C ASP A 160 3.90 -9.97 -0.32
N ASP A 161 2.83 -9.24 0.05
CA ASP A 161 1.54 -9.33 -0.64
C ASP A 161 1.67 -8.79 -2.08
N LEU A 162 2.35 -7.64 -2.25
CA LEU A 162 2.67 -7.06 -3.56
C LEU A 162 3.45 -8.05 -4.43
N LYS A 163 4.47 -8.70 -3.84
CA LYS A 163 5.33 -9.68 -4.49
C LYS A 163 4.52 -10.87 -5.00
N THR A 164 3.64 -11.40 -4.16
CA THR A 164 2.78 -12.55 -4.48
C THR A 164 1.81 -12.23 -5.62
N GLU A 165 1.18 -11.06 -5.59
CA GLU A 165 0.25 -10.62 -6.64
C GLU A 165 0.96 -10.36 -7.98
N VAL A 166 2.15 -9.74 -7.96
CA VAL A 166 2.97 -9.57 -9.18
C VAL A 166 3.38 -10.93 -9.74
N ALA A 167 3.86 -11.84 -8.90
CA ALA A 167 4.31 -13.17 -9.27
C ALA A 167 3.20 -13.99 -9.94
N ALA A 168 1.97 -13.91 -9.41
CA ALA A 168 0.80 -14.57 -9.99
C ALA A 168 0.45 -14.04 -11.39
N LEU A 169 0.67 -12.75 -11.69
CA LEU A 169 0.39 -12.16 -13.00
C LEU A 169 1.38 -12.56 -14.08
N VAL A 170 2.66 -12.75 -13.72
CA VAL A 170 3.72 -13.10 -14.69
C VAL A 170 4.06 -14.59 -14.71
N GLU A 171 3.34 -15.41 -13.95
CA GLU A 171 3.57 -16.85 -13.80
C GLU A 171 4.98 -17.20 -13.29
N VAL A 172 5.50 -16.40 -12.36
CA VAL A 172 6.81 -16.60 -11.70
C VAL A 172 6.60 -16.95 -10.23
N ASP A 173 7.57 -17.59 -9.58
CA ASP A 173 7.51 -17.84 -8.14
C ASP A 173 7.74 -16.53 -7.35
N ALA A 174 6.90 -16.27 -6.34
CA ALA A 174 7.00 -15.05 -5.55
C ALA A 174 8.35 -14.93 -4.84
N LYS A 175 8.98 -16.04 -4.43
CA LYS A 175 10.30 -16.01 -3.76
C LYS A 175 11.44 -15.62 -4.69
N SER A 176 11.22 -15.77 -5.99
CA SER A 176 12.16 -15.38 -7.03
C SER A 176 12.08 -13.90 -7.41
N LEU A 177 11.27 -13.08 -6.76
CA LEU A 177 11.21 -11.64 -7.06
C LEU A 177 11.96 -10.82 -6.02
N ILE A 178 12.55 -9.71 -6.45
CA ILE A 178 13.05 -8.65 -5.57
C ILE A 178 12.37 -7.35 -5.97
N ILE A 179 11.65 -6.72 -5.04
CA ILE A 179 10.99 -5.44 -5.27
C ILE A 179 11.98 -4.31 -4.96
N ALA A 180 12.19 -3.43 -5.92
CA ALA A 180 13.10 -2.30 -5.75
C ALA A 180 12.55 -1.02 -6.40
N GLU A 181 12.91 0.11 -5.81
CA GLU A 181 12.71 1.43 -6.37
C GLU A 181 13.88 1.78 -7.30
N VAL A 182 13.56 2.21 -8.51
CA VAL A 182 14.54 2.66 -9.51
C VAL A 182 14.39 4.15 -9.72
N PHE A 183 15.48 4.90 -9.56
CA PHE A 183 15.56 6.32 -9.84
C PHE A 183 16.76 6.60 -10.74
N SER A 184 16.55 7.35 -11.83
CA SER A 184 17.61 7.66 -12.82
C SER A 184 18.37 6.42 -13.31
N ASN A 185 17.66 5.34 -13.67
CA ASN A 185 18.23 4.07 -14.15
C ASN A 185 19.13 3.33 -13.13
N LYS A 186 19.07 3.72 -11.85
CA LYS A 186 19.80 3.10 -10.74
C LYS A 186 18.82 2.56 -9.71
N ILE A 187 19.13 1.40 -9.13
CA ILE A 187 18.36 0.89 -7.98
C ILE A 187 18.68 1.78 -6.77
N TYR A 188 17.69 2.54 -6.33
CA TYR A 188 17.81 3.45 -5.20
C TYR A 188 17.61 2.70 -3.87
N LYS A 189 16.60 1.83 -3.83
CA LYS A 189 16.23 1.08 -2.63
C LYS A 189 15.67 -0.29 -2.99
N GLN A 190 16.12 -1.35 -2.31
CA GLN A 190 15.45 -2.65 -2.31
C GLN A 190 14.54 -2.70 -1.06
N TYR A 191 13.29 -3.12 -1.22
CA TYR A 191 12.33 -3.19 -0.11
C TYR A 191 12.44 -4.54 0.62
N ASP A 192 12.35 -4.52 1.95
CA ASP A 192 12.20 -5.74 2.76
C ASP A 192 10.74 -6.25 2.66
N GLU A 193 10.56 -7.57 2.67
CA GLU A 193 9.26 -8.23 2.58
C GLU A 193 8.29 -7.79 3.69
N LYS A 194 8.81 -7.35 4.83
CA LYS A 194 8.04 -6.89 6.00
C LYS A 194 7.63 -5.42 5.95
N GLU A 195 8.15 -4.63 5.01
CA GLU A 195 7.80 -3.23 4.86
C GLU A 195 6.34 -3.07 4.40
N ASP A 196 5.74 -1.93 4.74
CA ASP A 196 4.39 -1.57 4.32
C ASP A 196 4.38 -1.04 2.88
N VAL A 197 3.40 -1.46 2.09
CA VAL A 197 3.19 -0.96 0.70
C VAL A 197 2.90 0.55 0.66
N GLU A 198 2.49 1.12 1.80
CA GLU A 198 2.31 2.56 1.98
C GLU A 198 3.63 3.35 1.93
N ALA A 199 4.78 2.69 2.12
CA ALA A 199 6.08 3.30 1.93
C ALA A 199 6.36 3.67 0.48
N ILE A 200 5.66 3.03 -0.47
CA ILE A 200 5.74 3.35 -1.90
C ILE A 200 4.82 4.54 -2.18
N THR A 201 5.34 5.62 -2.74
CA THR A 201 4.56 6.78 -3.18
C THR A 201 4.11 6.64 -4.64
N THR A 202 3.25 7.55 -5.10
CA THR A 202 2.77 7.58 -6.50
C THR A 202 3.82 8.03 -7.51
N ARG A 203 4.95 8.58 -7.05
CA ARG A 203 6.05 9.04 -7.90
C ARG A 203 7.16 8.00 -8.04
N ASP A 204 7.16 7.00 -7.18
CA ASP A 204 8.21 5.99 -7.12
C ASP A 204 8.05 5.03 -8.30
N VAL A 205 9.15 4.77 -9.00
CA VAL A 205 9.15 3.84 -10.13
C VAL A 205 9.60 2.48 -9.61
N ILE A 206 8.65 1.56 -9.50
CA ILE A 206 8.87 0.26 -8.88
C ILE A 206 9.17 -0.81 -9.94
N TYR A 207 10.22 -1.58 -9.67
CA TYR A 207 10.65 -2.73 -10.46
C TYR A 207 10.59 -4.00 -9.62
N ALA A 208 10.28 -5.12 -10.26
CA ALA A 208 10.39 -6.46 -9.71
C ALA A 208 11.43 -7.24 -10.52
N PHE A 209 12.55 -7.59 -9.90
CA PHE A 209 13.63 -8.33 -10.55
C PHE A 209 13.48 -9.82 -10.27
N GLU A 210 13.34 -10.63 -11.32
CA GLU A 210 13.38 -12.08 -11.22
C GLU A 210 14.82 -12.55 -10.97
N CYS A 211 15.02 -13.25 -9.87
CA CYS A 211 16.28 -13.81 -9.42
C CYS A 211 16.07 -15.23 -8.87
N PRO A 212 17.10 -16.09 -8.84
CA PRO A 212 17.05 -17.37 -8.13
C PRO A 212 16.49 -17.24 -6.69
N ASP A 213 15.72 -18.25 -6.25
CA ASP A 213 15.08 -18.30 -4.93
C ASP A 213 16.11 -18.10 -3.80
N LEU A 214 16.12 -16.90 -3.22
CA LEU A 214 17.04 -16.48 -2.17
C LEU A 214 16.79 -17.20 -0.83
N THR A 215 15.60 -17.77 -0.62
CA THR A 215 15.26 -18.44 0.66
C THR A 215 16.05 -19.72 0.90
N LYS A 216 16.69 -20.26 -0.15
CA LYS A 216 17.57 -21.45 -0.09
C LYS A 216 19.05 -21.09 0.00
N LEU A 217 19.38 -19.79 0.06
CA LEU A 217 20.69 -19.24 -0.21
C LEU A 217 21.15 -18.33 0.96
N GLU A 218 21.41 -18.91 2.14
CA GLU A 218 21.72 -18.17 3.39
C GLU A 218 22.97 -17.26 3.30
N ASP A 219 23.90 -17.55 2.37
CA ASP A 219 25.18 -16.82 2.20
C ASP A 219 25.24 -15.94 0.92
N TRP A 220 24.10 -15.65 0.30
CA TRP A 220 24.06 -14.92 -0.97
C TRP A 220 23.57 -13.47 -0.80
N ILE A 221 24.13 -12.57 -1.61
CA ILE A 221 23.91 -11.13 -1.58
C ILE A 221 23.42 -10.67 -2.95
N SER A 222 22.35 -9.88 -2.97
CA SER A 222 21.87 -9.17 -4.16
C SER A 222 22.62 -7.84 -4.36
N ILE A 223 23.32 -7.71 -5.48
CA ILE A 223 24.10 -6.51 -5.80
C ILE A 223 23.52 -5.85 -7.06
N PRO A 224 23.12 -4.58 -6.98
CA PRO A 224 22.70 -3.81 -8.15
C PRO A 224 23.81 -3.68 -9.19
N VAL A 225 23.41 -3.74 -10.46
CA VAL A 225 24.23 -3.42 -11.62
C VAL A 225 23.54 -2.29 -12.36
N HIS A 226 24.26 -1.19 -12.55
CA HIS A 226 23.80 -0.06 -13.35
C HIS A 226 24.81 0.24 -14.45
N GLN A 227 24.34 0.92 -15.50
CA GLN A 227 25.11 1.11 -16.71
C GLN A 227 25.22 2.57 -17.04
N VAL A 228 26.40 2.91 -17.52
CA VAL A 228 26.93 4.23 -17.38
C VAL A 228 27.69 4.57 -18.67
N HIS A 229 27.29 5.66 -19.33
CA HIS A 229 28.03 6.21 -20.47
C HIS A 229 28.91 7.36 -19.99
N LYS A 230 30.20 7.32 -20.32
CA LYS A 230 31.14 8.39 -19.97
C LYS A 230 31.28 9.37 -21.14
N HIS A 231 31.02 10.66 -20.89
CA HIS A 231 31.15 11.67 -21.94
C HIS A 231 32.64 11.99 -22.21
N ALA A 232 33.05 11.93 -23.48
CA ALA A 232 34.44 12.15 -23.88
C ALA A 232 35.01 13.56 -23.57
N TYR A 233 34.14 14.55 -23.32
CA TYR A 233 34.54 15.96 -23.18
C TYR A 233 34.67 16.46 -21.72
N TYR A 234 33.99 15.82 -20.76
CA TYR A 234 34.00 16.22 -19.35
C TYR A 234 34.34 14.99 -18.51
N ARG A 235 35.41 15.06 -17.71
CA ARG A 235 35.93 13.88 -16.96
C ARG A 235 34.93 13.28 -15.97
N ASP A 236 33.98 14.08 -15.50
CA ASP A 236 33.05 13.72 -14.42
C ASP A 236 31.57 13.69 -14.85
N ASP A 237 31.28 13.88 -16.15
CA ASP A 237 29.90 13.94 -16.65
C ASP A 237 29.50 12.58 -17.21
N VAL A 238 28.61 11.91 -16.48
CA VAL A 238 28.30 10.51 -16.68
C VAL A 238 26.78 10.35 -16.74
N THR A 239 26.29 9.59 -17.71
CA THR A 239 24.84 9.41 -17.91
C THR A 239 24.46 7.95 -17.72
N GLU A 240 23.58 7.66 -16.76
CA GLU A 240 23.04 6.31 -16.57
C GLU A 240 21.97 5.99 -17.62
N PHE A 241 21.97 4.76 -18.11
CA PHE A 241 21.04 4.32 -19.15
C PHE A 241 20.66 2.84 -19.05
N GLY A 242 19.58 2.48 -19.73
CA GLY A 242 19.06 1.12 -19.75
C GLY A 242 18.38 0.72 -18.43
N THR A 243 17.89 -0.51 -18.38
CA THR A 243 17.27 -1.05 -17.17
C THR A 243 18.35 -1.60 -16.24
N PRO A 244 18.39 -1.21 -14.95
CA PRO A 244 19.33 -1.80 -14.01
C PRO A 244 19.06 -3.29 -13.83
N ARG A 245 20.07 -4.05 -13.41
CA ARG A 245 19.98 -5.49 -13.16
C ARG A 245 20.44 -5.82 -11.75
N ILE A 246 20.16 -7.03 -11.28
CA ILE A 246 20.65 -7.54 -10.00
C ILE A 246 21.45 -8.80 -10.28
N VAL A 247 22.67 -8.86 -9.72
CA VAL A 247 23.46 -10.09 -9.66
C VAL A 247 23.34 -10.64 -8.25
N ILE A 248 23.16 -11.95 -8.11
CA ILE A 248 23.30 -12.60 -6.80
C ILE A 248 24.67 -13.29 -6.73
N LEU A 249 25.48 -12.93 -5.74
CA LEU A 249 26.81 -13.50 -5.48
C LEU A 249 26.88 -14.05 -4.04
N ARG A 250 27.81 -14.97 -3.77
CA ARG A 250 28.08 -15.47 -2.41
C ARG A 250 29.02 -14.52 -1.66
N GLU A 251 28.94 -14.45 -0.34
CA GLU A 251 29.82 -13.59 0.47
C GLU A 251 31.32 -13.77 0.17
N ASN A 252 31.77 -15.00 -0.09
CA ASN A 252 33.19 -15.32 -0.39
C ASN A 252 33.47 -15.46 -1.90
N THR A 253 32.79 -14.67 -2.73
CA THR A 253 32.95 -14.75 -4.19
C THR A 253 34.30 -14.16 -4.62
N THR A 254 34.98 -14.84 -5.55
CA THR A 254 36.23 -14.34 -6.16
C THR A 254 35.94 -13.32 -7.27
N ILE A 255 36.91 -12.47 -7.61
CA ILE A 255 36.77 -11.53 -8.74
C ILE A 255 36.43 -12.28 -10.04
N ALA A 256 36.99 -13.47 -10.27
CA ALA A 256 36.69 -14.29 -11.45
C ALA A 256 35.21 -14.71 -11.54
N GLU A 257 34.61 -15.09 -10.42
CA GLU A 257 33.20 -15.48 -10.34
C GLU A 257 32.27 -14.28 -10.51
N ALA A 258 32.60 -13.14 -9.89
CA ALA A 258 31.87 -11.88 -10.05
C ALA A 258 31.91 -11.40 -11.51
N LYS A 259 33.10 -11.45 -12.14
CA LYS A 259 33.31 -11.14 -13.56
C LYS A 259 32.44 -12.02 -14.45
N LYS A 260 32.43 -13.33 -14.23
CA LYS A 260 31.60 -14.26 -14.99
C LYS A 260 30.11 -13.94 -14.87
N ALA A 261 29.63 -13.63 -13.66
CA ALA A 261 28.22 -13.31 -13.41
C ALA A 261 27.79 -12.00 -14.11
N VAL A 262 28.61 -10.94 -14.02
CA VAL A 262 28.34 -9.67 -14.70
C VAL A 262 28.37 -9.83 -16.21
N VAL A 263 29.39 -10.51 -16.76
CA VAL A 263 29.50 -10.75 -18.20
C VAL A 263 28.31 -11.57 -18.71
N GLN A 264 27.86 -12.60 -17.99
CA GLN A 264 26.73 -13.43 -18.41
C GLN A 264 25.41 -12.63 -18.52
N ILE A 265 25.21 -11.64 -17.64
CA ILE A 265 24.02 -10.77 -17.69
C ILE A 265 24.13 -9.76 -18.84
N LEU A 266 25.34 -9.30 -19.18
CA LEU A 266 25.57 -8.26 -20.18
C LEU A 266 25.80 -8.78 -21.61
N GLU A 267 26.31 -10.00 -21.77
CA GLU A 267 26.63 -10.64 -23.06
C GLU A 267 25.49 -10.56 -24.10
N PRO A 268 24.20 -10.76 -23.73
CA PRO A 268 23.09 -10.63 -24.67
C PRO A 268 22.92 -9.22 -25.26
N PHE A 269 23.42 -8.19 -24.58
CA PHE A 269 23.23 -6.78 -24.91
C PHE A 269 24.40 -6.14 -25.67
N VAL A 270 25.53 -6.83 -25.73
CA VAL A 270 26.72 -6.41 -26.48
C VAL A 270 26.48 -6.56 -27.99
N GLU A 271 26.83 -5.53 -28.77
CA GLU A 271 26.82 -5.62 -30.24
C GLU A 271 27.94 -6.54 -30.77
N LYS A 272 27.67 -7.23 -31.89
CA LYS A 272 28.65 -8.17 -32.48
C LYS A 272 29.93 -7.49 -32.98
N ASP A 273 29.86 -6.20 -33.30
CA ASP A 273 30.98 -5.40 -33.81
C ASP A 273 31.49 -4.37 -32.77
N ALA A 274 31.14 -4.57 -31.49
CA ALA A 274 31.51 -3.65 -30.41
C ALA A 274 33.03 -3.58 -30.23
N LYS A 275 33.57 -2.37 -30.18
CA LYS A 275 35.00 -2.14 -29.98
C LYS A 275 35.35 -2.25 -28.49
N PRO A 276 36.56 -2.72 -28.15
CA PRO A 276 37.03 -2.71 -26.77
C PRO A 276 36.97 -1.32 -26.14
N TYR A 277 36.56 -1.25 -24.88
CA TYR A 277 36.50 0.02 -24.18
C TYR A 277 37.90 0.58 -23.92
N LYS A 278 38.17 1.78 -24.44
CA LYS A 278 39.52 2.39 -24.42
C LYS A 278 40.08 2.60 -23.01
N ASP A 279 39.21 2.89 -22.04
CA ASP A 279 39.61 3.12 -20.65
C ASP A 279 39.65 1.81 -19.82
N SER A 280 39.34 0.65 -20.42
CA SER A 280 39.47 -0.66 -19.76
C SER A 280 40.91 -1.16 -19.78
N LYS A 281 41.36 -1.71 -18.64
CA LYS A 281 42.64 -2.44 -18.57
C LYS A 281 42.59 -3.75 -19.36
N VAL A 282 41.39 -4.26 -19.63
CA VAL A 282 41.14 -5.51 -20.36
C VAL A 282 40.43 -5.19 -21.67
N GLN A 283 41.09 -5.50 -22.78
CA GLN A 283 40.62 -5.19 -24.14
C GLN A 283 39.73 -6.30 -24.73
N ASP A 284 39.38 -7.31 -23.94
CA ASP A 284 38.53 -8.42 -24.38
C ASP A 284 37.04 -8.07 -24.38
N TYR A 285 36.66 -6.96 -23.70
CA TYR A 285 35.27 -6.54 -23.53
C TYR A 285 35.05 -5.08 -23.96
N PRO A 286 33.85 -4.74 -24.48
CA PRO A 286 33.49 -3.39 -24.89
C PRO A 286 33.03 -2.49 -23.73
N PHE A 287 33.24 -2.92 -22.49
CA PHE A 287 32.92 -2.17 -21.28
C PHE A 287 33.98 -2.40 -20.21
N SER A 288 34.06 -1.51 -19.22
CA SER A 288 34.71 -1.80 -17.94
C SER A 288 33.67 -1.96 -16.83
N CYS A 289 34.01 -2.69 -15.77
CA CYS A 289 33.14 -2.88 -14.61
C CYS A 289 33.93 -2.60 -13.34
N THR A 290 33.42 -1.69 -12.52
CA THR A 290 33.96 -1.46 -11.16
C THR A 290 32.94 -1.88 -10.12
N TYR A 291 33.44 -2.36 -8.99
CA TYR A 291 32.68 -2.58 -7.78
C TYR A 291 33.03 -1.47 -6.79
N GLU A 292 32.05 -0.63 -6.47
CA GLU A 292 32.26 0.59 -5.71
C GLU A 292 31.09 0.92 -4.80
N SER A 293 31.32 1.80 -3.82
CA SER A 293 30.23 2.30 -3.00
C SER A 293 29.32 3.23 -3.79
N THR A 294 28.01 3.12 -3.56
CA THR A 294 26.96 3.97 -4.12
C THR A 294 27.24 5.47 -3.94
N TYR A 295 27.98 5.86 -2.89
CA TYR A 295 28.29 7.24 -2.53
C TYR A 295 29.80 7.58 -2.63
N GLY A 296 30.61 6.72 -3.26
CA GLY A 296 32.04 6.99 -3.49
C GLY A 296 32.90 6.99 -2.23
N SER A 297 32.50 6.28 -1.18
CA SER A 297 33.24 6.18 0.08
C SER A 297 34.40 5.17 0.05
N SER A 298 34.49 4.33 -0.98
CA SER A 298 35.52 3.31 -1.17
C SER A 298 36.22 3.45 -2.51
N GLU A 299 37.49 3.03 -2.58
CA GLU A 299 38.21 2.96 -3.87
C GLU A 299 37.55 1.89 -4.76
N PRO A 300 37.25 2.21 -6.04
CA PRO A 300 36.62 1.27 -6.95
C PRO A 300 37.52 0.07 -7.23
N VAL A 301 36.97 -1.14 -7.07
CA VAL A 301 37.66 -2.39 -7.44
C VAL A 301 37.37 -2.70 -8.90
N ASP A 302 38.41 -2.81 -9.73
CA ASP A 302 38.28 -3.21 -11.13
C ASP A 302 37.98 -4.71 -11.23
N ILE A 303 36.78 -5.06 -11.70
CA ILE A 303 36.30 -6.44 -11.76
C ILE A 303 36.76 -7.15 -13.03
N LEU A 304 37.00 -6.41 -14.12
CA LEU A 304 37.43 -7.04 -15.37
C LEU A 304 38.94 -7.25 -15.41
N GLY A 305 39.71 -6.29 -14.88
CA GLY A 305 41.18 -6.28 -14.86
C GLY A 305 41.81 -6.53 -13.49
N GLY A 306 41.04 -6.93 -12.49
CA GLY A 306 41.51 -7.30 -11.16
C GLY A 306 42.21 -8.66 -11.11
N ASP A 307 42.81 -8.98 -9.96
CA ASP A 307 43.37 -10.31 -9.70
C ASP A 307 42.24 -11.33 -9.56
N ASP A 308 42.13 -12.24 -10.53
CA ASP A 308 41.08 -13.28 -10.60
C ASP A 308 41.00 -14.15 -9.32
N THR A 309 42.08 -14.23 -8.52
CA THR A 309 42.14 -15.02 -7.28
C THR A 309 41.78 -14.25 -6.01
N ALA A 310 41.66 -12.92 -6.10
CA ALA A 310 41.29 -12.12 -4.95
C ALA A 310 39.82 -12.34 -4.56
N GLU A 311 39.56 -12.45 -3.26
CA GLU A 311 38.21 -12.46 -2.70
C GLU A 311 37.64 -11.04 -2.69
N LEU A 312 36.38 -10.90 -3.12
CA LEU A 312 35.69 -9.62 -3.15
C LEU A 312 34.99 -9.40 -1.79
N GLU A 313 35.33 -8.33 -1.07
CA GLU A 313 34.63 -7.98 0.18
C GLU A 313 33.20 -7.49 -0.14
N LEU A 314 32.26 -8.44 -0.17
CA LEU A 314 30.87 -8.14 -0.45
C LEU A 314 30.17 -7.57 0.79
N SER A 315 29.59 -6.38 0.63
CA SER A 315 28.75 -5.77 1.66
C SER A 315 27.29 -5.83 1.23
N ARG A 316 26.40 -6.17 2.18
CA ARG A 316 24.95 -6.13 1.98
C ARG A 316 24.38 -4.71 1.88
N ARG A 317 25.19 -3.67 2.10
CA ARG A 317 24.73 -2.27 2.06
C ARG A 317 25.69 -1.39 1.27
N GLU A 318 25.10 -0.63 0.35
CA GLU A 318 25.69 0.51 -0.37
C GLU A 318 26.81 0.19 -1.36
N MET A 319 26.86 -1.03 -1.90
CA MET A 319 27.78 -1.40 -2.98
C MET A 319 27.04 -1.69 -4.28
N VAL A 320 27.66 -1.35 -5.41
CA VAL A 320 27.07 -1.44 -6.75
C VAL A 320 28.15 -1.84 -7.77
N PHE A 321 27.76 -2.59 -8.80
CA PHE A 321 28.58 -2.77 -10.00
C PHE A 321 28.26 -1.68 -11.02
N SER A 322 29.24 -0.81 -11.27
CA SER A 322 29.16 0.26 -12.26
C SER A 322 29.79 -0.20 -13.57
N VAL A 323 28.96 -0.34 -14.61
CA VAL A 323 29.40 -0.79 -15.93
C VAL A 323 29.55 0.41 -16.84
N TYR A 324 30.78 0.72 -17.21
CA TYR A 324 31.13 1.86 -18.06
C TYR A 324 31.25 1.43 -19.51
N TRP A 325 30.48 2.10 -20.36
CA TRP A 325 30.45 1.88 -21.80
C TRP A 325 31.12 3.02 -22.54
N GLY A 326 31.72 2.71 -23.70
CA GLY A 326 32.33 3.66 -24.61
C GLY A 326 31.32 4.46 -25.42
N GLU A 327 31.56 4.54 -26.72
CA GLU A 327 30.72 5.34 -27.62
C GLU A 327 29.33 4.72 -27.78
N LYS A 328 28.35 5.52 -28.24
CA LYS A 328 26.93 5.14 -28.30
C LYS A 328 26.64 3.96 -29.24
N GLU A 329 27.59 3.46 -30.00
CA GLU A 329 27.40 2.39 -31.00
C GLU A 329 27.75 0.98 -30.46
N GLU A 330 28.20 0.85 -29.21
CA GLU A 330 28.70 -0.44 -28.68
C GLU A 330 27.63 -1.26 -27.93
N VAL A 331 26.47 -0.66 -27.67
CA VAL A 331 25.33 -1.29 -26.99
C VAL A 331 24.16 -1.34 -27.94
N LYS A 332 23.54 -2.54 -28.09
CA LYS A 332 22.41 -2.73 -28.99
C LYS A 332 21.35 -1.65 -28.76
N GLU A 333 20.90 -1.02 -29.83
CA GLU A 333 19.84 -0.01 -29.77
C GLU A 333 18.55 -0.56 -29.13
N SER A 334 18.29 -1.87 -29.27
CA SER A 334 17.21 -2.60 -28.60
C SER A 334 17.28 -2.59 -27.07
N TYR A 335 18.46 -2.36 -26.50
CA TYR A 335 18.67 -2.27 -25.06
C TYR A 335 18.60 -0.82 -24.55
N LYS A 336 18.96 0.14 -25.40
CA LYS A 336 18.73 1.58 -25.13
C LYS A 336 17.25 1.94 -25.20
N ALA A 337 16.51 1.24 -26.06
CA ALA A 337 15.08 1.38 -26.27
C ALA A 337 14.32 0.13 -25.79
N GLU A 338 14.76 -0.49 -24.69
CA GLU A 338 14.14 -1.71 -24.15
C GLU A 338 12.62 -1.51 -24.07
N THR A 339 11.91 -2.21 -24.94
CA THR A 339 10.49 -1.90 -25.18
C THR A 339 9.71 -2.59 -24.08
N VAL A 340 9.40 -1.84 -23.03
CA VAL A 340 8.60 -2.35 -21.91
C VAL A 340 7.23 -2.76 -22.45
N ILE A 341 6.92 -4.05 -22.34
CA ILE A 341 5.64 -4.61 -22.78
C ILE A 341 4.59 -4.28 -21.72
N ASN A 342 3.48 -3.67 -22.13
CA ASN A 342 2.35 -3.47 -21.22
C ASN A 342 1.54 -4.77 -21.12
N HIS A 343 1.45 -5.33 -19.92
CA HIS A 343 0.60 -6.48 -19.63
C HIS A 343 -0.89 -6.12 -19.81
N GLU A 344 -1.77 -7.11 -19.91
CA GLU A 344 -3.22 -6.85 -20.05
C GLU A 344 -3.81 -6.04 -18.90
N THR A 345 -3.22 -6.16 -17.71
CA THR A 345 -3.60 -5.39 -16.51
C THR A 345 -3.29 -3.90 -16.62
N MET A 346 -2.41 -3.50 -17.54
CA MET A 346 -2.12 -2.09 -17.86
C MET A 346 -3.15 -1.47 -18.81
N LYS A 347 -3.96 -2.28 -19.52
CA LYS A 347 -5.11 -1.73 -20.23
C LYS A 347 -5.95 -1.06 -19.15
N PRO A 348 -6.39 0.21 -19.34
CA PRO A 348 -7.24 0.85 -18.37
C PRO A 348 -8.40 -0.11 -18.15
N LYS A 349 -8.49 -0.68 -16.93
CA LYS A 349 -9.70 -1.39 -16.49
C LYS A 349 -10.80 -0.48 -16.93
N ALA A 350 -11.68 -0.96 -17.81
CA ALA A 350 -12.79 -0.17 -18.33
C ALA A 350 -13.29 0.55 -17.10
N SER A 351 -13.05 1.87 -17.02
CA SER A 351 -13.46 2.65 -15.86
C SER A 351 -14.86 2.15 -15.65
N SER A 352 -15.17 1.63 -14.46
CA SER A 352 -16.56 1.45 -14.14
C SER A 352 -17.11 2.86 -14.33
N LYS A 353 -17.71 3.10 -15.50
CA LYS A 353 -18.29 4.38 -15.85
C LYS A 353 -19.46 4.64 -14.91
N GLY A 354 -19.88 3.64 -14.14
CA GLY A 354 -20.44 3.82 -12.81
C GLY A 354 -19.31 4.08 -11.82
N GLY A 355 -19.14 5.35 -11.41
CA GLY A 355 -18.49 5.62 -10.14
C GLY A 355 -19.18 4.85 -9.00
N VAL A 356 -18.52 4.79 -7.84
CA VAL A 356 -19.11 4.23 -6.63
C VAL A 356 -20.49 4.85 -6.40
N ASN A 357 -21.53 4.04 -6.40
CA ASN A 357 -22.86 4.47 -6.07
C ASN A 357 -23.16 4.17 -4.60
N LEU A 358 -24.22 4.80 -4.06
CA LEU A 358 -24.60 4.62 -2.66
C LEU A 358 -24.93 3.17 -2.31
N ALA A 359 -25.51 2.41 -3.25
CA ALA A 359 -25.85 1.01 -3.03
C ALA A 359 -24.58 0.16 -2.88
N ASP A 360 -23.53 0.44 -3.64
CA ASP A 360 -22.23 -0.24 -3.49
C ASP A 360 -21.65 -0.01 -2.08
N CYS A 361 -21.73 1.21 -1.56
CA CYS A 361 -21.31 1.54 -0.21
C CYS A 361 -22.14 0.82 0.87
N LEU A 362 -23.46 0.70 0.66
CA LEU A 362 -24.36 0.00 1.58
C LEU A 362 -24.10 -1.51 1.59
N VAL A 363 -23.79 -2.10 0.43
CA VAL A 363 -23.37 -3.51 0.33
C VAL A 363 -22.07 -3.72 1.09
N GLU A 364 -21.08 -2.86 0.91
CA GLU A 364 -19.81 -2.97 1.63
C GLU A 364 -19.99 -2.77 3.16
N PHE A 365 -20.84 -1.84 3.58
CA PHE A 365 -21.16 -1.62 5.00
C PHE A 365 -21.84 -2.84 5.66
N THR A 366 -22.64 -3.60 4.90
CA THR A 366 -23.35 -4.79 5.40
C THR A 366 -22.56 -6.09 5.22
N ARG A 367 -21.31 -6.00 4.74
CA ARG A 367 -20.43 -7.15 4.56
C ARG A 367 -20.04 -7.75 5.91
N GLU A 368 -19.92 -9.07 5.92
CA GLU A 368 -19.43 -9.79 7.09
C GLU A 368 -17.94 -9.51 7.31
N GLU A 369 -17.59 -9.09 8.52
CA GLU A 369 -16.20 -8.84 8.93
C GLU A 369 -15.80 -9.76 10.08
N LYS A 370 -14.58 -10.31 10.02
CA LYS A 370 -13.96 -11.02 11.15
C LYS A 370 -13.38 -10.00 12.12
N LEU A 371 -13.78 -10.06 13.38
CA LEU A 371 -13.22 -9.19 14.42
C LEU A 371 -11.73 -9.49 14.60
N LYS A 372 -10.88 -8.47 14.44
CA LYS A 372 -9.42 -8.58 14.60
C LYS A 372 -9.00 -8.69 16.07
N ALA A 373 -7.76 -9.09 16.32
CA ALA A 373 -7.17 -9.17 17.66
C ALA A 373 -7.32 -7.83 18.41
N GLY A 374 -7.84 -7.87 19.63
CA GLY A 374 -8.17 -6.70 20.46
C GLY A 374 -9.65 -6.29 20.47
N ASN A 375 -10.48 -6.80 19.55
CA ASN A 375 -11.93 -6.60 19.51
C ASN A 375 -12.71 -7.92 19.65
N GLU A 376 -12.18 -8.86 20.42
CA GLU A 376 -12.72 -10.22 20.56
C GLU A 376 -14.11 -10.21 21.22
N PHE A 377 -14.99 -11.10 20.78
CA PHE A 377 -16.34 -11.23 21.32
C PHE A 377 -16.35 -12.19 22.51
N TYR A 378 -16.87 -11.72 23.65
CA TYR A 378 -17.08 -12.57 24.82
C TYR A 378 -18.38 -13.39 24.69
N CYS A 379 -18.24 -14.70 24.52
CA CYS A 379 -19.39 -15.59 24.50
C CYS A 379 -19.85 -15.93 25.92
N ARG A 380 -21.05 -15.51 26.32
CA ARG A 380 -21.61 -15.82 27.67
C ARG A 380 -21.84 -17.32 27.92
N THR A 381 -22.02 -18.11 26.86
CA THR A 381 -22.22 -19.56 26.96
C THR A 381 -20.89 -20.31 27.11
N CYS A 382 -19.88 -19.93 26.33
CA CYS A 382 -18.54 -20.55 26.40
C CYS A 382 -17.64 -19.92 27.49
N LYS A 383 -17.99 -18.72 27.98
CA LYS A 383 -17.24 -17.90 28.94
C LYS A 383 -15.81 -17.55 28.49
N GLU A 384 -15.62 -17.37 27.18
CA GLU A 384 -14.32 -17.10 26.56
C GLU A 384 -14.42 -15.96 25.54
N LEU A 385 -13.30 -15.26 25.31
CA LEU A 385 -13.12 -14.31 24.22
C LEU A 385 -12.80 -15.07 22.93
N LEU A 386 -13.53 -14.78 21.87
CA LEU A 386 -13.43 -15.49 20.60
C LEU A 386 -13.34 -14.50 19.43
N THR A 387 -12.51 -14.84 18.46
CA THR A 387 -12.56 -14.28 17.11
C THR A 387 -13.84 -14.75 16.44
N VAL A 388 -14.73 -13.82 16.11
CA VAL A 388 -16.05 -14.10 15.52
C VAL A 388 -16.26 -13.28 14.27
N THR A 389 -17.18 -13.73 13.43
CA THR A 389 -17.71 -12.92 12.34
C THR A 389 -18.85 -12.05 12.85
N LYS A 390 -18.80 -10.76 12.55
CA LYS A 390 -19.85 -9.79 12.83
C LYS A 390 -20.46 -9.32 11.50
N LYS A 391 -21.79 -9.30 11.45
CA LYS A 391 -22.55 -8.71 10.35
C LYS A 391 -23.36 -7.53 10.87
N MET A 392 -23.42 -6.45 10.09
CA MET A 392 -24.29 -5.31 10.32
C MET A 392 -25.38 -5.30 9.25
N ASP A 393 -26.62 -5.03 9.65
CA ASP A 393 -27.73 -4.74 8.77
C ASP A 393 -28.38 -3.40 9.17
N ILE A 394 -28.98 -2.72 8.20
CA ILE A 394 -29.65 -1.41 8.35
C ILE A 394 -31.16 -1.61 8.37
#